data_AF-A0A7X9ZUS5-F1
#
_entry.id   AF-A0A7X9ZUS5-F1
#
_cell.length_a   1.000
_cell.length_b   1.000
_cell.length_c   1.000
_cell.angle_alpha   90.00
_cell.angle_beta   90.00
_cell.angle_gamma   90.00
#
_symmetry.space_group_name_H-M   'P 1'
#
loop_
_entity.id
_entity.type
_entity.pdbx_description
1 polymer ?
#
loop_
_entity_poly.entity_id
_entity_poly.type
_entity_poly.pdbx_seq_one_letter_code
_entity_poly.pdbx_strand_id
1 'polypeptide(L)'
;MRQCAWRAARAMLEGGTVPVIFPICDARHQPVAGTYRVTHSDDTPFSDDSLYSGGDCTVAAAADVALRGTAMTLAITTLGKPLIGGERFSIKHPVWGDRLYEIKTVVGNEITFRPPLREAVTAGTEINFSAPRCVMRLAADSDMAAPLNGPRAATGSITLIEDFTGSYT
;
A
#
# COMPACT_ATOMS: atom_id res chain seq x y z
N MET A 1 19.91 2.26 -5.55
CA MET A 1 20.32 1.25 -4.55
C MET A 1 21.81 0.92 -4.74
N ARG A 2 22.57 0.62 -3.68
CA ARG A 2 23.98 0.18 -3.82
C ARG A 2 24.02 -1.25 -4.39
N GLN A 3 25.02 -1.59 -5.20
CA GLN A 3 25.13 -2.90 -5.89
C GLN A 3 25.08 -4.10 -4.92
N CYS A 4 25.77 -4.03 -3.77
CA CYS A 4 25.73 -5.12 -2.79
C CYS A 4 24.34 -5.28 -2.17
N ALA A 5 23.65 -4.17 -1.89
CA ALA A 5 22.28 -4.21 -1.35
C ALA A 5 21.30 -4.81 -2.38
N TRP A 6 21.48 -4.51 -3.67
CA TRP A 6 20.69 -5.13 -4.75
C TRP A 6 20.90 -6.64 -4.83
N ARG A 7 22.15 -7.10 -4.79
CA ARG A 7 22.49 -8.53 -4.80
C ARG A 7 21.97 -9.24 -3.56
N ALA A 8 22.07 -8.60 -2.39
CA ALA A 8 21.52 -9.13 -1.15
C ALA A 8 19.99 -9.26 -1.22
N ALA A 9 19.29 -8.21 -1.68
CA ALA A 9 17.84 -8.26 -1.87
C ALA A 9 17.43 -9.37 -2.85
N ARG A 10 18.13 -9.51 -3.98
CA ARG A 10 17.90 -10.62 -4.92
C ARG A 10 18.07 -11.98 -4.25
N ALA A 11 19.13 -12.15 -3.47
CA ALA A 11 19.38 -13.41 -2.76
C ALA A 11 18.27 -13.72 -1.74
N MET A 12 17.77 -12.70 -1.02
CA MET A 12 16.66 -12.88 -0.08
C MET A 12 15.33 -13.23 -0.74
N LEU A 13 15.10 -12.80 -1.98
CA LEU A 13 13.88 -13.11 -2.72
C LEU A 13 13.91 -14.51 -3.36
N GLU A 14 15.07 -15.17 -3.37
CA GLU A 14 15.24 -16.57 -3.82
C GLU A 14 14.56 -16.89 -5.18
N GLY A 15 14.69 -15.98 -6.15
CA GLY A 15 14.07 -16.14 -7.47
C GLY A 15 12.56 -15.88 -7.52
N GLY A 16 11.94 -15.56 -6.39
CA GLY A 16 10.51 -15.31 -6.26
C GLY A 16 9.78 -16.38 -5.45
N THR A 17 10.48 -17.31 -4.81
CA THR A 17 9.87 -18.23 -3.83
C THR A 17 9.50 -17.50 -2.53
N VAL A 18 10.24 -16.45 -2.18
CA VAL A 18 9.98 -15.63 -0.99
C VAL A 18 9.20 -14.38 -1.39
N PRO A 19 7.97 -14.19 -0.89
CA PRO A 19 7.20 -12.99 -1.15
C PRO A 19 7.64 -11.82 -0.28
N VAL A 20 7.34 -10.62 -0.76
CA VAL A 20 7.69 -9.34 -0.14
C VAL A 20 6.49 -8.40 -0.18
N ILE A 21 6.30 -7.64 0.90
CA ILE A 21 5.33 -6.54 0.92
C ILE A 21 5.94 -5.36 0.16
N PHE A 22 5.38 -5.07 -1.01
CA PHE A 22 5.82 -3.98 -1.86
C PHE A 22 4.91 -2.75 -1.71
N PRO A 23 5.44 -1.59 -1.29
CA PRO A 23 4.67 -0.35 -1.27
C PRO A 23 4.54 0.24 -2.67
N ILE A 24 3.34 0.71 -3.02
CA ILE A 24 3.13 1.50 -4.22
C ILE A 24 3.53 2.94 -3.90
N CYS A 25 4.73 3.33 -4.32
CA CYS A 25 5.31 4.65 -4.08
C CYS A 25 4.66 5.74 -4.97
N ASP A 26 3.36 5.93 -4.85
CA ASP A 26 2.56 6.85 -5.67
C ASP A 26 1.91 7.99 -4.87
N ALA A 27 2.67 8.58 -3.95
CA ALA A 27 2.16 9.57 -3.00
C ALA A 27 1.49 10.80 -3.66
N ARG A 28 1.79 11.12 -4.92
CA ARG A 28 1.18 12.26 -5.63
C ARG A 28 -0.27 12.04 -6.01
N HIS A 29 -0.66 10.81 -6.30
CA HIS A 29 -2.03 10.45 -6.69
C HIS A 29 -2.83 9.86 -5.53
N GLN A 30 -2.26 9.85 -4.32
CA GLN A 30 -2.97 9.45 -3.12
C GLN A 30 -3.72 10.62 -2.49
N PRO A 31 -4.84 10.38 -1.80
CA PRO A 31 -5.65 11.40 -1.14
C PRO A 31 -5.03 11.87 0.18
N VAL A 32 -3.71 12.06 0.18
CA VAL A 32 -2.91 12.59 1.29
C VAL A 32 -2.47 14.02 0.97
N ALA A 33 -2.58 14.91 1.94
CA ALA A 33 -2.11 16.29 1.92
C ALA A 33 -0.77 16.46 2.66
N GLY A 34 -0.51 15.66 3.70
CA GLY A 34 0.75 15.66 4.45
C GLY A 34 0.60 15.09 5.87
N THR A 35 1.66 15.17 6.67
CA THR A 35 1.53 14.87 8.11
C THR A 35 0.91 16.07 8.82
N TYR A 36 -0.09 15.81 9.67
CA TYR A 36 -0.59 16.84 10.58
C TYR A 36 0.18 16.76 11.90
N ARG A 37 0.36 17.92 12.53
CA ARG A 37 1.09 18.04 13.79
C ARG A 37 0.19 18.59 14.88
N VAL A 38 0.22 17.99 16.07
CA VAL A 38 -0.63 18.36 17.21
C VAL A 38 0.22 18.50 18.47
N THR A 39 -0.10 19.52 19.25
CA THR A 39 0.43 19.76 20.60
C THR A 39 -0.10 18.75 21.61
N HIS A 40 0.41 18.79 22.83
CA HIS A 40 -0.26 18.20 23.97
C HIS A 40 -1.65 18.83 24.19
N SER A 41 -2.48 18.22 25.05
CA SER A 41 -3.83 18.71 25.34
C SER A 41 -3.87 20.08 26.02
N ASP A 42 -2.72 20.60 26.44
CA ASP A 42 -2.52 21.93 27.04
C ASP A 42 -1.85 22.92 26.05
N ASP A 43 -1.86 22.58 24.76
CA ASP A 43 -1.25 23.35 23.67
C ASP A 43 0.28 23.51 23.74
N THR A 44 0.96 22.74 24.60
CA THR A 44 2.43 22.76 24.67
C THR A 44 3.08 21.76 23.69
N PRO A 45 4.25 22.08 23.12
CA PRO A 45 5.06 21.11 22.39
C PRO A 45 5.89 20.24 23.36
N PHE A 46 6.61 19.26 22.81
CA PHE A 46 7.65 18.55 23.55
C PHE A 46 8.80 19.50 23.95
N SER A 47 9.69 19.08 24.85
CA SER A 47 10.81 19.90 25.35
C SER A 47 11.83 20.30 24.27
N ASP A 48 11.75 19.71 23.08
CA ASP A 48 12.56 20.02 21.90
C ASP A 48 11.76 20.80 20.83
N ASP A 49 10.63 21.39 21.23
CA ASP A 49 9.66 22.09 20.37
C ASP A 49 8.98 21.20 19.32
N SER A 50 9.17 19.88 19.37
CA SER A 50 8.48 18.96 18.47
C SER A 50 7.01 18.75 18.85
N LEU A 51 6.24 18.17 17.93
CA LEU A 51 4.81 17.92 18.07
C LEU A 51 4.50 16.45 17.75
N TYR A 52 3.36 15.94 18.21
CA TYR A 52 2.85 14.67 17.71
C TYR A 52 2.62 14.77 16.21
N SER A 53 3.07 13.78 15.44
CA SER A 53 2.84 13.72 14.00
C SER A 53 1.90 12.56 13.68
N GLY A 54 0.79 12.84 12.99
CA GLY A 54 -0.18 11.85 12.53
C GLY A 54 -0.27 11.77 11.01
N GLY A 55 -0.76 10.63 10.50
CA GLY A 55 -1.13 10.47 9.09
C GLY A 55 -2.53 11.00 8.85
N ASP A 56 -2.73 11.76 7.77
CA ASP A 56 -3.98 12.47 7.46
C ASP A 56 -5.02 11.63 6.70
N CYS A 57 -4.93 10.30 6.80
CA CYS A 57 -5.87 9.40 6.15
C CYS A 57 -6.25 8.25 7.08
N THR A 58 -7.51 8.27 7.52
CA THR A 58 -8.12 7.27 8.37
C THR A 58 -9.46 6.89 7.78
N VAL A 59 -9.50 5.74 7.10
CA VAL A 59 -10.66 5.23 6.37
C VAL A 59 -10.86 3.76 6.71
N ALA A 60 -12.13 3.36 6.87
CA ALA A 60 -12.50 1.97 7.08
C ALA A 60 -13.69 1.56 6.19
N ALA A 61 -13.94 0.26 6.06
CA ALA A 61 -15.17 -0.24 5.44
C ALA A 61 -16.38 0.12 6.32
N ALA A 62 -17.40 0.77 5.77
CA ALA A 62 -18.60 1.13 6.54
C ALA A 62 -19.55 -0.06 6.78
N ALA A 63 -19.48 -1.09 5.95
CA ALA A 63 -20.31 -2.29 6.02
C ALA A 63 -19.52 -3.52 5.55
N ASP A 64 -20.05 -4.71 5.83
CA ASP A 64 -19.49 -5.97 5.34
C ASP A 64 -19.55 -6.03 3.81
N VAL A 65 -18.47 -6.54 3.20
CA VAL A 65 -18.35 -6.73 1.76
C VAL A 65 -17.91 -8.15 1.48
N ALA A 66 -18.74 -8.89 0.73
CA ALA A 66 -18.46 -10.27 0.40
C ALA A 66 -17.22 -10.43 -0.51
N LEU A 67 -16.65 -11.64 -0.49
CA LEU A 67 -15.62 -12.06 -1.45
C LEU A 67 -16.06 -11.74 -2.89
N ARG A 68 -15.12 -11.26 -3.72
CA ARG A 68 -15.37 -10.74 -5.08
C ARG A 68 -16.29 -9.52 -5.16
N GLY A 69 -16.57 -8.85 -4.04
CA GLY A 69 -17.19 -7.53 -4.06
C GLY A 69 -16.35 -6.55 -4.90
N THR A 70 -17.02 -5.66 -5.62
CA THR A 70 -16.37 -4.64 -6.47
C THR A 70 -16.80 -3.22 -6.13
N ALA A 71 -17.59 -3.08 -5.07
CA ALA A 71 -18.09 -1.82 -4.56
C ALA A 71 -18.11 -1.89 -3.04
N MET A 72 -17.87 -0.76 -2.38
CA MET A 72 -17.98 -0.64 -0.93
C MET A 72 -18.29 0.79 -0.54
N THR A 73 -18.93 0.95 0.62
CA THR A 73 -19.14 2.24 1.26
C THR A 73 -18.01 2.48 2.26
N LEU A 74 -17.40 3.66 2.20
CA LEU A 74 -16.31 4.06 3.06
C LEU A 74 -16.82 4.81 4.31
N ALA A 75 -16.30 4.43 5.48
CA ALA A 75 -16.37 5.21 6.70
C ALA A 75 -15.11 6.08 6.79
N ILE A 76 -15.22 7.33 6.37
CA ILE A 76 -14.10 8.28 6.29
C ILE A 76 -14.09 9.12 7.57
N THR A 77 -13.06 8.94 8.40
CA THR A 77 -12.83 9.79 9.57
C THR A 77 -12.01 11.03 9.18
N THR A 78 -10.92 10.80 8.45
CA THR A 78 -10.02 11.86 7.98
C THR A 78 -9.51 11.49 6.59
N LEU A 79 -9.48 12.45 5.69
CA LEU A 79 -8.91 12.30 4.35
C LEU A 79 -8.25 13.61 3.95
N GLY A 80 -6.96 13.57 3.61
CA GLY A 80 -6.19 14.78 3.28
C GLY A 80 -6.69 15.50 2.02
N LYS A 81 -7.25 14.77 1.06
CA LYS A 81 -7.84 15.31 -0.18
C LYS A 81 -9.08 14.51 -0.59
N PRO A 82 -10.09 15.11 -1.23
CA PRO A 82 -11.26 14.37 -1.71
C PRO A 82 -10.87 13.29 -2.74
N LEU A 83 -11.58 12.17 -2.73
CA LEU A 83 -11.44 11.11 -3.74
C LEU A 83 -12.03 11.58 -5.08
N ILE A 84 -11.29 11.34 -6.16
CA ILE A 84 -11.64 11.70 -7.54
C ILE A 84 -11.82 10.46 -8.44
N GLY A 85 -11.22 9.33 -8.10
CA GLY A 85 -11.16 8.12 -8.92
C GLY A 85 -9.77 7.89 -9.53
N GLY A 86 -9.34 6.63 -9.60
CA GLY A 86 -8.01 6.21 -10.00
C GLY A 86 -7.02 6.05 -8.85
N GLU A 87 -7.36 6.50 -7.64
CA GLU A 87 -6.51 6.30 -6.47
C GLU A 87 -6.41 4.83 -6.10
N ARG A 88 -5.23 4.44 -5.63
CA ARG A 88 -4.98 3.07 -5.18
C ARG A 88 -5.10 2.98 -3.68
N PHE A 89 -5.69 1.90 -3.20
CA PHE A 89 -5.72 1.58 -1.78
C PHE A 89 -5.33 0.14 -1.57
N SER A 90 -4.91 -0.18 -0.35
CA SER A 90 -4.71 -1.54 0.07
C SER A 90 -5.55 -1.91 1.28
N ILE A 91 -5.93 -3.17 1.34
CA ILE A 91 -6.55 -3.77 2.52
C ILE A 91 -5.64 -4.91 2.96
N LYS A 92 -5.33 -4.96 4.25
CA LYS A 92 -4.63 -6.09 4.86
C LYS A 92 -5.66 -7.16 5.22
N HIS A 93 -5.72 -8.21 4.43
CA HIS A 93 -6.61 -9.34 4.66
C HIS A 93 -5.99 -10.32 5.66
N PRO A 94 -6.80 -10.98 6.52
CA PRO A 94 -6.31 -11.97 7.48
C PRO A 94 -5.56 -13.15 6.87
N VAL A 95 -6.03 -13.69 5.74
CA VAL A 95 -5.41 -14.86 5.09
C VAL A 95 -4.46 -14.41 3.99
N TRP A 96 -4.87 -13.44 3.18
CA TRP A 96 -4.10 -13.05 2.00
C TRP A 96 -3.14 -11.88 2.22
N GLY A 97 -3.07 -11.27 3.41
CA GLY A 97 -2.20 -10.12 3.67
C GLY A 97 -2.58 -8.88 2.87
N ASP A 98 -1.61 -7.99 2.63
CA ASP A 98 -1.83 -6.72 1.91
C ASP A 98 -2.21 -6.95 0.44
N ARG A 99 -3.38 -6.46 0.04
CA ARG A 99 -3.89 -6.52 -1.34
C ARG A 99 -4.20 -5.14 -1.87
N LEU A 100 -3.78 -4.90 -3.11
CA LEU A 100 -3.95 -3.63 -3.79
C LEU A 100 -5.20 -3.63 -4.67
N TYR A 101 -5.85 -2.47 -4.67
CA TYR A 101 -7.03 -2.15 -5.45
C TYR A 101 -6.92 -0.72 -6.00
N GLU A 102 -7.67 -0.44 -7.05
CA GLU A 102 -7.73 0.86 -7.72
C GLU A 102 -9.18 1.30 -7.83
N ILE A 103 -9.46 2.53 -7.40
CA ILE A 103 -10.80 3.13 -7.46
C ILE A 103 -11.16 3.38 -8.92
N LYS A 104 -12.33 2.91 -9.33
CA LYS A 104 -12.91 3.14 -10.64
C LYS A 104 -13.89 4.32 -10.64
N THR A 105 -14.77 4.40 -9.65
CA THR A 105 -15.76 5.49 -9.54
C THR A 105 -15.98 5.85 -8.08
N VAL A 106 -16.34 7.11 -7.84
CA VAL A 106 -16.67 7.65 -6.52
C VAL A 106 -18.03 8.34 -6.61
N VAL A 107 -18.97 7.98 -5.73
CA VAL A 107 -20.28 8.64 -5.58
C VAL A 107 -20.52 8.86 -4.08
N GLY A 108 -20.27 10.08 -3.60
CA GLY A 108 -20.24 10.34 -2.16
C GLY A 108 -19.20 9.47 -1.47
N ASN A 109 -19.62 8.64 -0.51
CA ASN A 109 -18.75 7.71 0.18
C ASN A 109 -18.74 6.30 -0.45
N GLU A 110 -19.51 6.07 -1.50
CA GLU A 110 -19.50 4.80 -2.22
C GLU A 110 -18.43 4.81 -3.31
N ILE A 111 -17.61 3.76 -3.31
CA ILE A 111 -16.61 3.55 -4.35
C ILE A 111 -16.89 2.26 -5.09
N THR A 112 -16.58 2.24 -6.39
CA THR A 112 -16.35 0.99 -7.11
C THR A 112 -14.87 0.86 -7.41
N PHE A 113 -14.35 -0.36 -7.47
CA PHE A 113 -12.92 -0.60 -7.61
C PHE A 113 -12.63 -1.87 -8.41
N ARG A 114 -11.37 -2.00 -8.82
CA ARG A 114 -10.81 -3.19 -9.45
C ARG A 114 -9.43 -3.51 -8.88
N PRO A 115 -9.01 -4.78 -8.86
CA PRO A 115 -9.81 -6.00 -9.12
C PRO A 115 -10.89 -6.25 -8.04
N PRO A 116 -11.75 -7.27 -8.18
CA PRO A 116 -12.69 -7.66 -7.11
C PRO A 116 -11.96 -8.07 -5.83
N LEU A 117 -12.62 -7.99 -4.67
CA LEU A 117 -12.03 -8.39 -3.38
C LEU A 117 -11.54 -9.84 -3.37
N ARG A 118 -10.36 -10.05 -2.79
CA ARG A 118 -9.67 -11.36 -2.70
C ARG A 118 -10.07 -12.15 -1.46
N GLU A 119 -10.62 -11.46 -0.46
CA GLU A 119 -11.21 -12.01 0.76
C GLU A 119 -12.44 -11.17 1.11
N ALA A 120 -13.38 -11.74 1.87
CA ALA A 120 -14.46 -10.96 2.43
C ALA A 120 -13.90 -9.98 3.48
N VAL A 121 -14.53 -8.81 3.59
CA VAL A 121 -14.13 -7.74 4.50
C VAL A 121 -15.30 -7.43 5.42
N THR A 122 -15.05 -7.26 6.71
CA THR A 122 -16.09 -6.85 7.66
C THR A 122 -16.10 -5.33 7.84
N ALA A 123 -17.22 -4.79 8.31
CA ALA A 123 -17.31 -3.40 8.73
C ALA A 123 -16.19 -3.05 9.74
N GLY A 124 -15.65 -1.84 9.66
CA GLY A 124 -14.54 -1.36 10.47
C GLY A 124 -13.15 -1.79 9.99
N THR A 125 -13.04 -2.64 8.95
CA THR A 125 -11.72 -3.00 8.40
C THR A 125 -11.03 -1.78 7.82
N GLU A 126 -9.77 -1.58 8.20
CA GLU A 126 -8.95 -0.45 7.75
C GLU A 126 -8.67 -0.51 6.24
N ILE A 127 -8.77 0.66 5.60
CA ILE A 127 -8.46 0.87 4.19
C ILE A 127 -7.31 1.86 4.09
N ASN A 128 -6.16 1.37 3.66
CA ASN A 128 -4.93 2.15 3.63
C ASN A 128 -4.74 2.83 2.26
N PHE A 129 -4.92 4.15 2.24
CA PHE A 129 -4.60 5.02 1.10
C PHE A 129 -3.25 5.74 1.25
N SER A 130 -2.72 5.87 2.47
CA SER A 130 -1.53 6.69 2.72
C SER A 130 -0.24 6.03 2.23
N ALA A 131 -0.16 4.71 2.38
CA ALA A 131 0.96 3.91 1.89
C ALA A 131 0.44 2.56 1.40
N PRO A 132 -0.26 2.50 0.25
CA PRO A 132 -0.85 1.28 -0.26
C PRO A 132 0.22 0.22 -0.52
N ARG A 133 -0.04 -1.02 -0.11
CA ARG A 133 0.91 -2.13 -0.22
C ARG A 133 0.29 -3.34 -0.90
N CYS A 134 1.14 -4.22 -1.37
CA CYS A 134 0.74 -5.50 -1.95
C CYS A 134 1.76 -6.58 -1.63
N VAL A 135 1.31 -7.78 -1.29
CA VAL A 135 2.18 -8.95 -1.24
C VAL A 135 2.52 -9.39 -2.66
N MET A 136 3.80 -9.30 -3.00
CA MET A 136 4.32 -9.55 -4.34
C MET A 136 5.48 -10.54 -4.30
N ARG A 137 5.78 -11.17 -5.43
CA ARG A 137 7.00 -11.96 -5.65
C ARG A 137 7.61 -11.62 -7.01
N LEU A 138 8.86 -12.01 -7.23
CA LEU A 138 9.49 -11.88 -8.54
C LEU A 138 8.70 -12.66 -9.59
N ALA A 139 8.56 -12.08 -10.78
CA ALA A 139 7.85 -12.73 -11.88
C ALA A 139 8.66 -13.90 -12.45
N ALA A 140 10.00 -13.75 -12.49
CA ALA A 140 10.92 -14.79 -12.91
C ALA A 140 12.24 -14.75 -12.10
N ASP A 141 12.92 -15.88 -11.98
CA ASP A 141 14.23 -16.00 -11.31
C ASP A 141 15.34 -15.14 -11.93
N SER A 142 15.17 -14.82 -13.23
CA SER A 142 16.06 -13.93 -13.97
C SER A 142 15.82 -12.45 -13.68
N ASP A 143 14.70 -12.08 -13.06
CA ASP A 143 14.49 -10.71 -12.60
C ASP A 143 15.55 -10.34 -11.56
N MET A 144 15.83 -9.04 -11.47
CA MET A 144 16.91 -8.51 -10.64
C MET A 144 18.33 -8.98 -11.01
N ALA A 145 18.53 -9.65 -12.16
CA ALA A 145 19.86 -9.92 -12.67
C ALA A 145 20.65 -8.60 -12.74
N ALA A 146 21.83 -8.56 -12.12
CA ALA A 146 22.60 -7.34 -12.01
C ALA A 146 23.00 -6.87 -13.42
N PRO A 147 22.47 -5.74 -13.92
CA PRO A 147 22.98 -5.19 -15.16
C PRO A 147 24.39 -4.70 -14.83
N LEU A 148 25.40 -5.22 -15.51
CA LEU A 148 26.76 -4.66 -15.48
C LEU A 148 26.95 -3.68 -16.64
N ASN A 149 25.89 -2.95 -16.97
CA ASN A 149 25.90 -1.99 -18.06
C ASN A 149 26.34 -0.62 -17.52
N GLY A 150 27.63 -0.48 -17.29
CA GLY A 150 28.27 0.80 -16.92
C GLY A 150 29.35 0.65 -15.84
N PRO A 151 30.41 1.48 -15.87
CA PRO A 151 31.54 1.37 -14.93
C PRO A 151 31.24 1.86 -13.50
N ARG A 152 30.15 2.62 -13.29
CA ARG A 152 29.87 3.29 -11.99
C ARG A 152 28.43 3.15 -11.50
N ALA A 153 27.46 3.12 -12.40
CA ALA A 153 26.05 2.93 -12.11
C ALA A 153 25.44 2.04 -13.18
N ALA A 154 24.51 1.19 -12.76
CA ALA A 154 23.73 0.35 -13.66
C ALA A 154 22.25 0.51 -13.35
N THR A 155 21.44 0.48 -14.41
CA THR A 155 19.98 0.57 -14.31
C THR A 155 19.40 -0.82 -14.48
N GLY A 156 18.67 -1.30 -13.47
CA GLY A 156 17.94 -2.57 -13.52
C GLY A 156 16.46 -2.34 -13.30
N SER A 157 15.63 -3.05 -14.07
CA SER A 157 14.20 -3.18 -13.81
C SER A 157 13.92 -4.45 -13.00
N ILE A 158 12.82 -4.44 -12.27
CA ILE A 158 12.27 -5.61 -11.61
C ILE A 158 10.84 -5.80 -12.09
N THR A 159 10.44 -7.04 -12.30
CA THR A 159 9.05 -7.40 -12.55
C THR A 159 8.52 -8.10 -11.32
N LEU A 160 7.43 -7.58 -10.78
CA LEU A 160 6.76 -8.13 -9.61
C LEU A 160 5.35 -8.56 -10.00
N ILE A 161 4.93 -9.69 -9.47
CA ILE A 161 3.57 -10.20 -9.60
C ILE A 161 2.96 -10.40 -8.22
N GLU A 162 1.65 -10.18 -8.12
CA GLU A 162 0.90 -10.39 -6.88
C GLU A 162 0.98 -11.88 -6.49
N ASP A 163 1.37 -12.14 -5.24
CA ASP A 163 1.56 -13.52 -4.77
C ASP A 163 0.26 -14.09 -4.18
N PHE A 164 -0.09 -15.30 -4.59
CA PHE A 164 -1.26 -16.06 -4.13
C PHE A 164 -0.88 -17.46 -3.66
N THR A 165 0.41 -17.73 -3.47
CA THR A 165 0.91 -19.07 -3.11
C THR A 165 0.88 -19.35 -1.61
N GLY A 166 0.80 -18.31 -0.77
CA GLY A 166 0.75 -18.43 0.68
C GLY A 166 -0.57 -17.98 1.30
N SER A 167 -0.96 -18.64 2.40
CA SER A 167 -1.83 -18.06 3.43
C SER A 167 -0.90 -17.39 4.44
N TYR A 168 -0.97 -16.07 4.54
CA TYR A 168 -0.14 -15.23 5.42
C TYR A 168 -0.94 -14.93 6.70
N THR A 169 -1.08 -15.95 7.55
CA THR A 169 -1.63 -15.83 8.92
C THR A 169 -0.56 -15.40 9.90
#